data_AF-A0A2E6W9F8-F1
#
_entry.id   AF-A0A2E6W9F8-F1
#
_cell.length_a   1.000
_cell.length_b   1.000
_cell.length_c   1.000
_cell.angle_alpha   90.00
_cell.angle_beta   90.00
_cell.angle_gamma   90.00
#
_symmetry.space_group_name_H-M   'P 1'
#
loop_
_entity.id
_entity.type
_entity.pdbx_description
1 polymer ?
#
loop_
_entity_poly.entity_id
_entity_poly.type
_entity_poly.pdbx_seq_one_letter_code
_entity_poly.pdbx_strand_id
1 'polypeptide(L)'
;MSHTARKNRDRYPEVGDLIIAYPSTTKVFMGIVNQVTEYCYDTGYRQKQNVLITWQGEPPDSYSSEYGYSAMNIHNLRSTFKIFREGEEIQ
;
A
#
# COMPACT_ATOMS: atom_id res chain seq x y z
N MET A 1 -9.47 15.23 -28.30
CA MET A 1 -10.00 14.23 -27.35
C MET A 1 -9.14 12.96 -27.48
N SER A 2 -8.13 12.79 -26.62
CA SER A 2 -7.33 11.57 -26.59
C SER A 2 -7.76 10.76 -25.36
N HIS A 3 -8.66 9.81 -25.55
CA HIS A 3 -8.94 8.74 -24.60
C HIS A 3 -7.74 7.79 -24.58
N THR A 4 -6.65 8.23 -23.96
CA THR A 4 -5.55 7.32 -23.61
C THR A 4 -6.10 6.45 -22.49
N ALA A 5 -6.29 5.16 -22.79
CA ALA A 5 -6.75 4.14 -21.86
C ALA A 5 -6.14 4.39 -20.47
N ARG A 6 -6.98 4.74 -19.49
CA ARG A 6 -6.63 4.82 -18.07
C ARG A 6 -6.05 3.43 -17.77
N LYS A 7 -4.71 3.32 -17.72
CA LYS A 7 -4.03 2.11 -17.27
C LYS A 7 -4.76 1.67 -16.02
N ASN A 8 -5.29 0.45 -16.00
CA ASN A 8 -5.78 -0.17 -14.77
C ASN A 8 -4.69 0.11 -13.72
N ARG A 9 -4.96 1.03 -12.78
CA ARG A 9 -3.99 1.38 -11.75
C ARG A 9 -4.02 0.20 -10.83
N ASP A 10 -3.12 -0.74 -11.06
CA ASP A 10 -2.98 -1.91 -10.22
C ASP A 10 -2.91 -1.42 -8.76
N ARG A 11 -3.71 -2.03 -7.90
CA ARG A 11 -3.91 -1.60 -6.51
C ARG A 11 -2.67 -1.89 -5.64
N TYR A 12 -1.55 -2.30 -6.23
CA TYR A 12 -0.29 -2.36 -5.50
C TYR A 12 0.18 -0.95 -5.12
N PRO A 13 0.52 -0.73 -3.84
CA PRO A 13 1.05 0.55 -3.39
C PRO A 13 2.36 0.91 -4.10
N GLU A 14 2.51 2.18 -4.44
CA GLU A 14 3.73 2.79 -4.97
C GLU A 14 4.25 3.85 -4.00
N VAL A 15 5.55 4.18 -4.11
CA VAL A 15 6.16 5.26 -3.33
C VAL A 15 5.41 6.57 -3.60
N GLY A 16 5.02 7.26 -2.52
CA GLY A 16 4.23 8.49 -2.57
C GLY A 16 2.72 8.28 -2.44
N ASP A 17 2.22 7.04 -2.54
CA ASP A 17 0.81 6.77 -2.28
C ASP A 17 0.45 7.06 -0.82
N LEU A 18 -0.76 7.58 -0.61
CA LEU A 18 -1.37 7.71 0.71
C LEU A 18 -2.09 6.41 1.06
N ILE A 19 -1.76 5.85 2.21
CA ILE A 19 -2.44 4.70 2.81
C ILE A 19 -3.31 5.21 3.96
N ILE A 20 -4.59 4.82 3.94
CA ILE A 20 -5.48 4.92 5.10
C ILE A 20 -5.74 3.50 5.59
N ALA A 21 -5.33 3.19 6.82
CA ALA A 21 -5.49 1.89 7.43
C ALA A 21 -6.53 1.90 8.57
N TYR A 22 -7.38 0.87 8.55
CA TYR A 22 -8.45 0.59 9.49
C TYR A 22 -8.22 -0.81 10.10
N PRO A 23 -7.19 -0.99 10.95
CA PRO A 23 -6.92 -2.29 11.58
C PRO A 23 -8.04 -2.71 12.54
N SER A 24 -8.85 -1.75 13.02
CA SER A 24 -10.07 -1.98 13.79
C SER A 24 -11.14 -0.95 13.38
N THR A 25 -12.37 -1.11 13.90
CA THR A 25 -13.48 -0.19 13.62
C THR A 25 -13.34 1.18 14.29
N THR A 26 -12.44 1.32 15.27
CA THR A 26 -12.34 2.51 16.13
C THR A 26 -11.09 3.35 15.89
N LYS A 27 -10.10 2.83 15.16
CA LYS A 27 -8.83 3.52 14.90
C LYS A 27 -8.61 3.67 13.39
N VAL A 28 -8.18 4.87 13.00
CA VAL A 28 -7.81 5.21 11.62
C VAL A 28 -6.37 5.71 11.65
N PHE A 29 -5.54 5.15 10.78
CA PHE A 29 -4.15 5.52 10.63
C PHE A 29 -3.93 6.02 9.21
N MET A 30 -3.15 7.08 9.07
CA MET A 30 -2.79 7.61 7.76
C MET A 30 -1.28 7.61 7.64
N GLY A 31 -0.77 7.24 6.47
CA GLY A 31 0.66 7.26 6.22
C GLY A 31 0.98 7.30 4.73
N ILE A 32 2.19 7.74 4.41
CA ILE A 32 2.68 7.79 3.04
C ILE A 32 3.64 6.63 2.83
N VAL A 33 3.50 5.93 1.71
CA VAL A 33 4.47 4.92 1.30
C VAL A 33 5.79 5.60 1.01
N ASN A 34 6.83 5.28 1.78
CA ASN A 34 8.16 5.86 1.59
C ASN A 34 9.10 4.93 0.80
N GLN A 35 8.85 3.63 0.85
CA GLN A 35 9.69 2.62 0.20
C GLN A 35 8.86 1.37 -0.11
N VAL A 36 9.11 0.79 -1.28
CA VAL A 36 8.62 -0.53 -1.67
C VAL A 36 9.85 -1.39 -1.93
N THR A 37 10.02 -2.49 -1.20
CA THR A 37 11.10 -3.45 -1.44
C THR A 37 10.61 -4.58 -2.31
N GLU A 38 11.40 -5.00 -3.29
CA GLU A 38 11.07 -6.16 -4.14
C GLU A 38 11.97 -7.34 -3.77
N TYR A 39 11.37 -8.49 -3.49
CA TYR A 39 12.10 -9.75 -3.42
C TYR A 39 11.79 -10.61 -4.65
N CYS A 40 12.82 -10.87 -5.44
CA CYS A 40 12.78 -11.86 -6.50
C CYS A 40 13.16 -13.22 -5.91
N TYR A 41 12.29 -14.22 -6.05
CA TYR A 41 12.70 -15.61 -5.86
C TYR A 41 13.25 -16.15 -7.19
N ASP A 42 14.25 -17.04 -7.12
CA ASP A 42 14.92 -17.68 -8.27
C ASP A 42 13.97 -18.44 -9.21
N THR A 43 12.71 -18.65 -8.81
CA THR A 43 11.67 -19.29 -9.62
C THR A 43 11.03 -18.35 -10.65
N GLY A 44 11.45 -17.09 -10.74
CA GLY A 44 10.91 -16.10 -11.68
C GLY A 44 9.57 -15.48 -11.27
N TYR A 45 8.98 -15.93 -10.17
CA TYR A 45 7.79 -15.33 -9.58
C TYR A 45 8.17 -14.15 -8.67
N ARG A 46 7.90 -12.92 -9.14
CA ARG A 46 7.99 -11.70 -8.33
C ARG A 46 6.74 -11.60 -7.46
N GLN A 47 6.80 -11.95 -6.18
CA GLN A 47 5.56 -11.98 -5.38
C GLN A 47 5.63 -11.50 -3.93
N LYS A 48 6.71 -10.86 -3.49
CA LYS A 48 6.68 -10.23 -2.16
C LYS A 48 7.27 -8.84 -2.23
N GLN A 49 6.37 -7.87 -2.34
CA GLN A 49 6.69 -6.47 -2.14
C GLN A 49 6.37 -6.14 -0.68
N ASN A 50 7.34 -5.69 0.11
CA ASN A 50 7.03 -5.08 1.39
C ASN A 50 6.96 -3.56 1.21
N VAL A 51 6.00 -2.96 1.89
CA VAL A 51 5.65 -1.54 1.79
C VAL A 51 5.95 -0.92 3.14
N LEU A 52 6.97 -0.08 3.19
CA LEU A 52 7.28 0.73 4.34
C LEU A 52 6.51 2.04 4.22
N ILE A 53 5.89 2.42 5.33
CA ILE A 53 4.96 3.54 5.43
C ILE A 53 5.46 4.45 6.54
N THR A 54 5.59 5.74 6.22
CA THR A 54 5.75 6.78 7.22
C THR A 54 4.37 7.18 7.71
N TRP A 55 4.02 6.77 8.92
CA TRP A 55 2.75 7.06 9.55
C TRP A 55 2.69 8.46 10.14
N GLN A 56 1.52 9.09 10.09
CA GLN A 56 1.23 10.30 10.84
C GLN A 56 1.00 9.92 12.31
N GLY A 57 2.00 10.13 13.15
CA GLY A 57 1.95 9.77 14.56
C GLY A 57 2.36 8.33 14.80
N GLU A 58 1.73 7.68 15.78
CA GLU A 58 2.01 6.28 16.10
C GLU A 58 1.46 5.33 15.01
N PRO A 59 2.25 4.34 14.58
CA PRO A 59 1.80 3.35 13.61
C PRO A 59 0.76 2.40 14.22
N PRO A 60 0.00 1.66 13.39
CA PRO A 60 -0.81 0.54 13.88
C PRO A 60 0.04 -0.49 14.66
N ASP A 61 -0.52 -1.10 15.70
CA ASP A 61 0.18 -2.12 16.53
C ASP A 61 0.67 -3.33 15.72
N SER A 62 0.02 -3.61 14.58
CA SER A 62 0.39 -4.69 13.66
C SER A 62 1.48 -4.31 12.65
N TYR A 63 1.94 -3.07 12.64
CA TYR A 63 2.95 -2.56 11.71
C TYR A 63 4.36 -2.80 12.25
N SER A 64 5.24 -3.36 11.42
CA SER A 64 6.67 -3.43 11.69
C SER A 64 7.39 -2.31 10.95
N SER A 65 8.16 -1.48 11.66
CA SER A 65 8.99 -0.45 11.04
C SER A 65 10.18 -1.02 10.26
N GLU A 66 10.62 -2.23 10.59
CA GLU A 66 11.72 -2.93 9.90
C GLU A 66 11.24 -3.61 8.61
N TYR A 67 10.07 -4.25 8.64
CA TYR A 67 9.57 -5.07 7.53
C TYR A 67 8.40 -4.47 6.76
N GLY A 68 7.73 -3.45 7.29
CA GLY A 68 6.53 -2.85 6.71
C GLY A 68 5.33 -3.80 6.66
N TYR A 69 4.41 -3.53 5.73
CA TYR A 69 3.32 -4.44 5.38
C TYR A 69 3.57 -5.13 4.04
N SER A 70 3.04 -6.34 3.88
CA SER A 70 2.99 -6.96 2.55
C SER A 70 2.09 -6.16 1.61
N ALA A 71 2.59 -5.78 0.43
CA ALA A 71 1.83 -5.14 -0.63
C ALA A 71 0.62 -5.97 -1.05
N MET A 72 0.75 -7.30 -0.99
CA MET A 72 -0.34 -8.23 -1.26
C MET A 72 -1.46 -8.13 -0.21
N ASN A 73 -1.12 -7.95 1.07
CA ASN A 73 -2.12 -7.73 2.11
C ASN A 73 -2.80 -6.38 1.91
N ILE A 74 -2.02 -5.34 1.59
CA ILE A 74 -2.59 -4.02 1.28
C ILE A 74 -3.54 -4.12 0.07
N HIS A 75 -3.17 -4.84 -0.98
CA HIS A 75 -3.96 -5.09 -2.19
C HIS A 75 -5.25 -5.89 -1.92
N ASN A 76 -5.18 -6.96 -1.13
CA ASN A 76 -6.31 -7.88 -0.90
C ASN A 76 -7.28 -7.39 0.19
N LEU A 77 -6.77 -6.77 1.26
CA LEU A 77 -7.58 -6.39 2.43
C LEU A 77 -8.21 -4.99 2.24
N ARG A 78 -9.12 -4.88 1.28
CA ARG A 78 -9.76 -3.61 0.87
C ARG A 78 -10.55 -2.90 1.98
N SER A 79 -11.10 -3.67 2.94
CA SER A 79 -11.78 -3.11 4.11
C SER A 79 -10.80 -2.52 5.14
N THR A 80 -9.56 -2.99 5.13
CA THR A 80 -8.51 -2.59 6.08
C THR A 80 -7.65 -1.50 5.51
N PHE A 81 -7.33 -1.52 4.22
CA PHE A 81 -6.48 -0.53 3.59
C PHE A 81 -7.22 0.17 2.47
N LYS A 82 -7.14 1.49 2.43
CA LYS A 82 -7.46 2.31 1.26
C LYS A 82 -6.18 2.96 0.75
N ILE A 83 -6.05 3.05 -0.56
CA ILE A 83 -4.86 3.58 -1.23
C ILE A 83 -5.30 4.74 -2.10
N PHE A 84 -4.63 5.88 -1.95
CA PHE A 84 -4.89 7.07 -2.73
C PHE A 84 -3.63 7.44 -3.50
N ARG A 85 -3.78 7.56 -4.83
CA ARG A 85 -2.72 7.98 -5.75
C ARG A 85 -3.16 9.25 -6.45
N GLU A 86 -2.36 10.31 -6.33
CA GLU A 86 -2.66 11.63 -6.92
C GLU A 86 -4.04 12.16 -6.48
N GLY A 87 -4.44 11.87 -5.24
CA GLY A 87 -5.72 12.31 -4.67
C GLY A 87 -6.94 11.45 -5.04
N GLU A 88 -6.78 10.41 -5.86
CA GLU A 88 -7.86 9.47 -6.21
C GLU A 88 -7.67 8.12 -5.49
N GLU A 89 -8.76 7.55 -4.94
CA GLU A 89 -8.74 6.18 -4.41
C GLU A 89 -8.57 5.19 -5.57
N ILE A 90 -7.55 4.33 -5.49
CA ILE A 90 -7.33 3.26 -6.49
C ILE A 90 -8.03 1.96 -6.08
N GLN A 91 -8.67 1.32 -7.05
CA GLN A 91 -9.52 0.13 -6.88
C GLN A 91 -8.86 -1.12 -7.43
#